data_AF-A0A7X7V9I0-F1
#
_entry.id   AF-A0A7X7V9I0-F1
#
_cell.length_a   1.000
_cell.length_b   1.000
_cell.length_c   1.000
_cell.angle_alpha   90.00
_cell.angle_beta   90.00
_cell.angle_gamma   90.00
#
_symmetry.space_group_name_H-M   'P 1'
#
loop_
_entity.id
_entity.type
_entity.pdbx_description
1 polymer ?
#
loop_
_entity_poly.entity_id
_entity_poly.type
_entity_poly.pdbx_seq_one_letter_code
_entity_poly.pdbx_strand_id
1 'polypeptide(L)'
;MLTSTQVTVQVMNAGTVAGLAGQITEQLRNKGFTTKPPRNTDGPIDNTVVVGATADEPAVQLVLGFFPGAEVRSDGRTDGTVDVLVGDTFGGFNEAAPTEIGVPGGTVCLPESTSTQASPAPQAP
;
A
#
# COMPACT_ATOMS: atom_id res chain seq x y z
N MET A 1 4.06 13.28 7.61
CA MET A 1 3.19 12.76 6.53
C MET A 1 3.80 11.46 6.05
N LEU A 2 2.97 10.45 5.76
CA LEU A 2 3.41 9.23 5.12
C LEU A 2 2.99 9.30 3.65
N THR A 3 3.94 9.15 2.73
CA THR A 3 3.69 9.15 1.29
C THR A 3 3.81 7.74 0.71
N SER A 4 3.12 7.48 -0.41
CA SER A 4 3.13 6.20 -1.12
C SER A 4 4.54 5.70 -1.45
N THR A 5 5.45 6.62 -1.78
CA THR A 5 6.87 6.34 -2.07
C THR A 5 7.64 5.66 -0.93
N GLN A 6 7.22 5.87 0.32
CA GLN A 6 7.84 5.26 1.49
C GLN A 6 7.23 3.89 1.81
N VAL A 7 6.07 3.56 1.23
CA VAL A 7 5.35 2.32 1.50
C VAL A 7 5.75 1.26 0.48
N THR A 8 6.24 0.13 0.98
CA THR A 8 6.52 -1.04 0.14
C THR A 8 5.30 -1.94 0.07
N VAL A 9 4.82 -2.22 -1.13
CA VAL A 9 3.63 -3.03 -1.38
C VAL A 9 3.97 -4.28 -2.19
N GLN A 10 3.42 -5.42 -1.82
CA GLN A 10 3.48 -6.66 -2.59
C GLN A 10 2.07 -7.13 -2.93
N VAL A 11 1.76 -7.19 -4.22
CA VAL A 11 0.45 -7.68 -4.66
C VAL A 11 0.52 -9.18 -4.89
N MET A 12 -0.42 -9.91 -4.30
CA MET A 12 -0.55 -11.35 -4.41
C MET A 12 -1.88 -11.71 -5.06
N ASN A 13 -1.83 -12.58 -6.07
CA ASN A 13 -3.01 -13.15 -6.71
C ASN A 13 -3.53 -14.31 -5.85
N ALA A 14 -4.75 -14.15 -5.35
CA ALA A 14 -5.45 -15.15 -4.53
C ALA A 14 -6.71 -15.71 -5.21
N GLY A 15 -7.10 -15.15 -6.36
CA GLY A 15 -8.22 -15.61 -7.19
C GLY A 15 -7.79 -16.46 -8.39
N THR A 16 -8.69 -16.58 -9.36
CA THR A 16 -8.45 -17.35 -10.60
C THR A 16 -8.03 -16.48 -11.79
N VAL A 17 -8.17 -15.16 -11.66
CA VAL A 17 -7.89 -14.20 -12.73
C VAL A 17 -6.39 -14.02 -12.93
N ALA A 18 -5.85 -14.61 -13.99
CA ALA A 18 -4.45 -14.47 -14.36
C ALA A 18 -4.09 -13.01 -14.72
N GLY A 19 -2.93 -12.55 -14.27
CA GLY A 19 -2.42 -11.21 -14.57
C GLY A 19 -3.00 -10.07 -13.74
N LEU A 20 -4.07 -10.31 -12.96
CA LEU A 20 -4.71 -9.30 -12.12
C LEU A 20 -3.74 -8.65 -11.11
N ALA A 21 -2.92 -9.46 -10.44
CA ALA A 21 -1.92 -8.94 -9.49
C ALA A 21 -0.87 -8.08 -10.20
N GLY A 22 -0.49 -8.41 -11.43
CA GLY A 22 0.44 -7.61 -12.24
C GLY A 22 -0.16 -6.25 -12.62
N GLN A 23 -1.43 -6.23 -13.05
CA GLN A 23 -2.10 -4.97 -13.36
C GLN A 23 -2.25 -4.06 -12.13
N ILE A 24 -2.57 -4.62 -10.97
CA ILE A 24 -2.69 -3.83 -9.73
C ILE A 24 -1.32 -3.35 -9.25
N THR A 25 -0.28 -4.15 -9.43
CA THR A 25 1.11 -3.76 -9.15
C THR A 25 1.50 -2.52 -9.97
N GLU A 26 1.22 -2.53 -11.27
CA GLU A 26 1.50 -1.40 -12.16
C GLU A 26 0.69 -0.14 -11.77
N GLN A 27 -0.57 -0.30 -11.39
CA GLN A 27 -1.41 0.81 -10.92
C GLN A 27 -0.87 1.44 -9.64
N LEU A 28 -0.49 0.63 -8.64
CA LEU A 28 0.14 1.12 -7.42
C LEU A 28 1.48 1.80 -7.72
N ARG A 29 2.29 1.23 -8.62
CA ARG A 29 3.55 1.86 -9.07
C ARG A 29 3.31 3.23 -9.70
N ASN A 30 2.26 3.37 -10.51
CA ASN A 30 1.86 4.66 -11.11
C ASN A 30 1.39 5.68 -10.05
N LYS A 31 0.89 5.21 -8.90
CA LYS A 31 0.55 6.05 -7.73
C LYS A 31 1.77 6.36 -6.83
N GLY A 32 2.97 5.94 -7.24
CA GLY A 32 4.21 6.24 -6.55
C GLY A 32 4.59 5.24 -5.46
N PHE A 33 3.89 4.11 -5.31
CA PHE A 33 4.27 3.08 -4.35
C PHE A 33 5.56 2.35 -4.74
N THR A 34 6.33 1.94 -3.75
CA THR A 34 7.45 1.02 -3.95
C THR A 34 6.89 -0.40 -4.05
N THR A 35 6.82 -0.96 -5.25
CA THR A 35 6.19 -2.28 -5.47
C THR A 35 7.21 -3.40 -5.59
N LYS A 36 6.99 -4.51 -4.85
CA LYS A 36 7.67 -5.79 -5.08
C LYS A 36 7.03 -6.53 -6.26
N PRO A 37 7.73 -7.48 -6.91
CA PRO A 37 7.15 -8.27 -8.00
C PRO A 37 5.88 -9.00 -7.54
N PRO A 38 4.84 -9.11 -8.40
CA PRO A 38 3.61 -9.79 -8.04
C PRO A 38 3.87 -11.27 -7.77
N ARG A 39 3.13 -11.86 -6.84
CA ARG A 39 3.17 -13.30 -6.51
C ARG A 39 1.78 -13.92 -6.53
N ASN A 40 1.71 -15.23 -6.35
CA ASN A 40 0.49 -15.94 -6.00
C ASN A 40 0.48 -16.27 -4.50
N THR A 41 -0.70 -16.34 -3.91
CA THR A 41 -0.89 -16.86 -2.55
C THR A 41 -0.85 -18.39 -2.55
N ASP A 42 -0.60 -18.97 -1.38
CA ASP A 42 -0.59 -20.42 -1.17
C ASP A 42 -2.02 -21.01 -1.15
N GLY A 43 -3.00 -20.21 -0.70
CA GLY A 43 -4.42 -20.59 -0.65
C GLY A 43 -5.33 -19.58 -1.34
N PRO A 44 -6.49 -20.03 -1.86
CA PRO A 44 -7.44 -19.15 -2.51
C PRO A 44 -8.12 -18.24 -1.48
N ILE A 45 -8.34 -16.99 -1.86
CA ILE A 45 -9.16 -16.04 -1.12
C ILE A 45 -10.12 -15.42 -2.12
N ASP A 46 -11.42 -15.49 -1.85
CA ASP A 46 -12.42 -14.88 -2.73
C ASP A 46 -12.36 -13.34 -2.69
N ASN A 47 -12.16 -12.76 -1.50
CA ASN A 47 -12.17 -11.31 -1.28
C ASN A 47 -10.78 -10.66 -1.39
N THR A 48 -10.76 -9.32 -1.44
CA THR A 48 -9.52 -8.54 -1.39
C THR A 48 -9.13 -8.30 0.07
N VAL A 49 -7.87 -8.56 0.41
CA VAL A 49 -7.36 -8.42 1.78
C VAL A 49 -6.04 -7.66 1.77
N VAL A 50 -5.95 -6.61 2.58
CA VAL A 50 -4.71 -5.86 2.83
C VAL A 50 -4.10 -6.36 4.14
N VAL A 51 -2.88 -6.89 4.07
CA VAL A 51 -2.16 -7.45 5.23
C VAL A 51 -0.98 -6.55 5.56
N GLY A 52 -0.82 -6.21 6.83
CA GLY A 52 0.33 -5.45 7.31
C GLY A 52 0.80 -5.90 8.69
N ALA A 53 1.69 -5.10 9.28
CA ALA A 53 2.18 -5.31 10.65
C ALA A 53 1.03 -5.20 11.66
N THR A 54 0.28 -4.10 11.61
CA THR A 54 -0.93 -3.86 12.41
C THR A 54 -2.02 -3.27 11.52
N ALA A 55 -3.29 -3.38 11.95
CA ALA A 55 -4.41 -2.82 11.19
C ALA A 55 -4.45 -1.28 11.21
N ASP A 56 -3.90 -0.67 12.26
CA ASP A 56 -3.82 0.77 12.49
C ASP A 56 -2.59 1.41 11.83
N GLU A 57 -1.72 0.61 11.20
CA GLU A 57 -0.54 1.16 10.54
C GLU A 57 -0.96 2.15 9.44
N PRO A 58 -0.36 3.36 9.42
CA PRO A 58 -0.69 4.39 8.44
C PRO A 58 -0.44 3.91 7.01
N ALA A 59 0.55 3.03 6.79
CA ALA A 59 0.81 2.40 5.50
C ALA A 59 -0.33 1.49 5.05
N VAL A 60 -0.90 0.72 5.98
CA VAL A 60 -2.04 -0.17 5.70
C VAL A 60 -3.26 0.64 5.36
N GLN A 61 -3.56 1.69 6.12
CA GLN A 61 -4.70 2.58 5.85
C GLN A 61 -4.55 3.31 4.50
N LEU A 62 -3.34 3.76 4.16
CA LEU A 62 -3.05 4.38 2.87
C LEU A 62 -3.35 3.40 1.71
N VAL A 63 -2.85 2.17 1.79
CA VAL A 63 -3.08 1.14 0.77
C VAL A 63 -4.55 0.73 0.71
N LEU A 64 -5.21 0.59 1.86
CA LEU A 64 -6.63 0.23 1.95
C LEU A 64 -7.54 1.21 1.20
N GLY A 65 -7.21 2.49 1.17
CA GLY A 65 -7.98 3.51 0.44
C GLY A 65 -8.09 3.24 -1.06
N PHE A 66 -7.15 2.51 -1.65
CA PHE A 66 -7.14 2.12 -3.07
C PHE A 66 -8.06 0.92 -3.36
N PHE A 67 -8.48 0.19 -2.33
CA PHE A 67 -9.21 -1.07 -2.46
C PHE A 67 -10.57 -1.00 -1.73
N PRO A 68 -11.60 -0.41 -2.37
CA PRO A 68 -12.91 -0.31 -1.76
C PRO A 68 -13.48 -1.70 -1.46
N GLY A 69 -13.90 -1.92 -0.21
CA GLY A 69 -14.43 -3.20 0.26
C GLY A 69 -13.37 -4.25 0.60
N ALA A 70 -12.08 -3.91 0.59
CA ALA A 70 -11.05 -4.80 1.09
C ALA A 70 -11.07 -4.93 2.61
N GLU A 71 -10.74 -6.11 3.10
CA GLU A 71 -10.58 -6.38 4.52
C GLU A 71 -9.14 -6.09 4.97
N VAL A 72 -8.95 -5.65 6.20
CA VAL A 72 -7.61 -5.51 6.80
C VAL A 72 -7.31 -6.74 7.65
N ARG A 73 -6.09 -7.28 7.49
CA ARG A 73 -5.52 -8.27 8.42
C ARG A 73 -4.16 -7.83 8.89
N SER A 74 -3.79 -8.28 10.08
CA SER A 74 -2.48 -8.05 10.68
C SER A 74 -1.79 -9.37 10.95
N ASP A 75 -0.52 -9.46 10.61
CA ASP A 75 0.32 -10.66 10.80
C ASP A 75 1.52 -10.41 11.74
N GLY A 76 1.68 -9.19 12.27
CA GLY A 76 2.73 -8.87 13.24
C GLY A 76 4.15 -8.80 12.66
N ARG A 77 4.28 -8.77 11.32
CA ARG A 77 5.55 -8.58 10.62
C ARG A 77 6.26 -7.28 11.01
N THR A 78 7.59 -7.25 10.90
CA THR A 78 8.42 -6.08 11.26
C THR A 78 9.02 -5.35 10.03
N ASP A 79 8.92 -5.93 8.84
CA ASP A 79 9.56 -5.40 7.60
C ASP A 79 8.88 -4.13 7.04
N GLY A 80 7.70 -3.75 7.54
CA GLY A 80 6.94 -2.60 7.03
C GLY A 80 6.31 -2.79 5.64
N THR A 81 6.43 -3.99 5.04
CA THR A 81 5.77 -4.33 3.77
C THR A 81 4.26 -4.56 3.98
N VAL A 82 3.45 -3.98 3.10
CA VAL A 82 2.01 -4.23 3.00
C VAL A 82 1.74 -5.23 1.88
N ASP A 83 1.08 -6.34 2.17
CA ASP A 83 0.63 -7.28 1.13
C ASP A 83 -0.81 -6.99 0.74
N VAL A 84 -1.12 -7.10 -0.54
CA VAL A 84 -2.49 -6.98 -1.06
C VAL A 84 -2.85 -8.31 -1.72
N LEU A 85 -3.68 -9.11 -1.07
CA LEU A 85 -4.19 -10.36 -1.60
C LEU A 85 -5.46 -10.04 -2.38
N VAL A 86 -5.44 -10.34 -3.67
CA VAL A 86 -6.51 -10.00 -4.59
C VAL A 86 -7.24 -11.26 -5.01
N GLY A 87 -8.47 -11.40 -4.53
CA GLY A 87 -9.37 -12.49 -4.86
C GLY A 87 -10.21 -12.24 -6.11
N ASP A 88 -11.11 -13.19 -6.38
CA ASP A 88 -12.00 -13.17 -7.55
C ASP A 88 -13.09 -12.08 -7.43
N THR A 89 -13.49 -11.70 -6.21
CA THR A 89 -14.49 -10.66 -5.94
C THR A 89 -13.89 -9.25 -5.89
N PHE A 90 -12.73 -9.05 -6.50
CA PHE A 90 -12.05 -7.75 -6.57
C PHE A 90 -13.00 -6.64 -7.07
N GLY A 91 -13.32 -5.70 -6.18
CA GLY A 91 -14.30 -4.63 -6.43
C GLY A 91 -13.81 -3.47 -7.29
N GLY A 92 -12.55 -3.51 -7.74
CA GLY A 92 -11.93 -2.45 -8.53
C GLY A 92 -10.84 -1.67 -7.76
N PHE A 93 -10.07 -0.90 -8.52
CA PHE A 93 -9.01 -0.04 -8.01
C PHE A 93 -9.49 1.41 -7.94
N ASN A 94 -9.42 2.03 -6.78
CA ASN A 94 -9.80 3.42 -6.58
C ASN A 94 -8.64 4.36 -6.94
N GLU A 95 -8.64 4.85 -8.18
CA GLU A 95 -7.62 5.78 -8.66
C GLU A 95 -7.66 7.16 -7.99
N ALA A 96 -8.80 7.54 -7.42
CA ALA A 96 -8.97 8.82 -6.72
C ALA A 96 -8.49 8.78 -5.27
N ALA A 97 -8.03 7.62 -4.78
CA ALA A 97 -7.51 7.50 -3.44
C ALA A 97 -6.25 8.36 -3.22
N PRO A 98 -6.10 8.99 -2.05
CA PRO A 98 -4.94 9.81 -1.73
C PRO A 98 -3.68 8.94 -1.68
N THR A 99 -2.57 9.47 -2.20
CA THR A 99 -1.23 8.84 -2.15
C THR A 99 -0.42 9.26 -0.94
N GLU A 100 -1.02 9.99 -0.01
CA GLU A 100 -0.40 10.49 1.19
C GLU A 100 -1.43 10.59 2.32
N ILE A 101 -1.02 10.28 3.55
CA ILE A 101 -1.87 10.52 4.72
C ILE A 101 -1.14 11.39 5.76
N GLY A 102 -1.93 12.29 6.36
CA GLY A 102 -1.51 13.09 7.50
C GLY A 102 -1.45 12.22 8.75
N VAL A 103 -0.25 11.97 9.27
CA VAL A 103 -0.03 11.32 10.56
C VAL A 103 0.12 12.39 11.65
N PRO A 104 -0.86 12.58 12.55
CA PRO A 104 -0.74 13.50 13.66
C PRO A 104 0.26 12.92 14.68
N GLY A 105 1.36 13.61 14.94
CA GLY A 105 2.31 13.21 15.98
C GLY A 105 3.67 12.66 15.51
N GLY A 106 4.08 12.96 14.27
CA GLY A 106 5.48 13.14 13.92
C GLY A 106 6.47 12.09 14.44
N THR A 107 6.36 10.84 13.98
CA THR A 107 7.47 9.96 13.57
C THR A 107 6.82 8.65 13.19
N VAL A 108 6.62 8.43 11.89
CA VAL A 108 6.34 7.07 11.43
C VAL A 108 7.68 6.35 11.49
N CYS A 109 7.78 5.33 12.34
CA CYS A 109 8.97 4.49 12.48
C CYS A 109 9.06 3.53 11.27
N LEU A 110 9.14 4.11 10.08
CA LEU A 110 9.54 3.42 8.87
C LEU A 110 11.08 3.31 8.91
N PRO A 111 11.69 2.16 8.61
CA PRO A 111 13.14 2.08 8.44
C PRO A 111 13.56 3.12 7.39
N GLU A 112 14.50 3.97 7.79
CA GLU A 112 14.84 5.26 7.20
C GLU A 112 14.94 5.26 5.66
N SER A 113 13.83 5.55 4.99
CA SER A 113 13.86 6.06 3.62
C SER A 113 14.02 7.57 3.74
N THR A 114 15.27 8.03 3.61
CA THR A 114 15.71 9.43 3.64
C THR A 114 14.80 10.35 2.81
N SER A 115 13.79 10.94 3.43
CA SER A 115 13.06 12.07 2.86
C SER A 115 13.88 13.33 3.09
N THR A 116 14.60 13.77 2.05
CA THR A 116 15.10 15.15 1.99
C THR A 116 13.89 16.08 2.00
N GLN A 117 13.63 16.68 3.15
CA GLN A 117 12.56 17.62 3.38
C GLN A 117 12.90 18.90 2.62
N ALA A 118 12.33 19.07 1.43
CA ALA A 118 12.34 20.35 0.72
C ALA A 118 11.62 21.39 1.59
N SER A 119 12.40 22.17 2.31
CA SER A 119 11.92 23.36 3.03
C SER A 119 11.79 24.51 2.03
N PRO A 120 10.68 25.27 2.00
CA PRO A 120 10.56 26.43 1.13
C PRO A 120 11.38 27.58 1.73
N ALA A 121 12.43 28.02 1.03
CA ALA A 121 13.09 29.28 1.37
C ALA A 121 12.29 30.44 0.76
N PRO A 122 11.83 31.43 1.55
CA PRO A 122 11.23 32.63 1.03
C PRO A 122 12.30 33.47 0.31
N GLN A 123 12.10 33.74 -0.97
CA GLN A 123 12.84 34.77 -1.69
C GLN A 123 12.24 36.14 -1.36
N ALA A 124 13.02 37.03 -0.73
CA ALA A 124 13.05 38.48 -0.97
C ALA A 124 13.90 39.22 0.09
N PRO A 125 14.30 40.48 -0.16
CA PRO A 125 14.33 41.24 -1.42
C PRO A 125 15.74 41.42 -2.01
#